data_AF-A0A7K0ZJE7-F1
#
_entry.id   AF-A0A7K0ZJE7-F1
#
_cell.length_a   1.000
_cell.length_b   1.000
_cell.length_c   1.000
_cell.angle_alpha   90.00
_cell.angle_beta   90.00
_cell.angle_gamma   90.00
#
_symmetry.space_group_name_H-M   'P 1'
#
loop_
_entity.id
_entity.type
_entity.pdbx_description
1 polymer ?
#
loop_
_entity_poly.entity_id
_entity_poly.type
_entity_poly.pdbx_seq_one_letter_code
_entity_poly.pdbx_strand_id
1 'polypeptide(L)' 'VSLFGGRGTLIGTFIGAFIIVVVENGLALAGLDQAYRVLAVGILVILAVAVDQWIRKVKS' A
#
# COMPACT_ATOMS: atom_id res chain seq x y z
N VAL A 1 17.48 -10.95 14.63
CA VAL A 1 16.53 -9.86 14.35
C VAL A 1 15.18 -10.29 14.89
N SER A 2 14.65 -9.56 15.87
CA SER A 2 13.41 -9.91 16.58
C SER A 2 12.22 -10.03 15.61
N LEU A 3 11.64 -11.23 15.53
CA LEU A 3 10.45 -11.56 14.74
C LEU A 3 9.13 -11.23 15.47
N PHE A 4 9.20 -10.61 16.65
CA PHE A 4 8.04 -10.33 17.50
C PHE A 4 8.00 -8.85 17.90
N GLY A 5 7.90 -7.99 16.89
CA GLY A 5 7.98 -6.52 17.04
C GLY A 5 6.84 -5.72 16.41
N GLY A 6 5.66 -6.31 16.19
CA GLY A 6 4.42 -5.54 15.99
C GLY A 6 3.68 -5.80 14.67
N ARG A 7 2.47 -6.35 14.79
CA ARG A 7 1.23 -6.04 14.04
C ARG A 7 1.25 -5.92 12.50
N GLY A 8 2.32 -6.34 11.81
CA GLY A 8 2.35 -6.66 10.39
C GLY A 8 2.71 -8.13 10.27
N THR A 9 1.71 -9.01 10.33
CA THR A 9 1.95 -10.43 10.03
C THR A 9 2.54 -10.53 8.61
N LEU A 10 3.34 -11.57 8.34
CA LEU A 10 3.83 -11.88 6.99
C LEU A 10 2.72 -11.78 5.93
N ILE A 11 1.51 -12.18 6.33
CA ILE A 11 0.27 -12.11 5.54
C ILE A 11 -0.14 -10.66 5.23
N GLY A 12 -0.08 -9.74 6.21
CA GLY A 12 -0.42 -8.33 5.99
C GLY A 12 0.52 -7.65 4.98
N THR A 13 1.82 -7.94 5.07
CA THR A 13 2.81 -7.43 4.10
C THR A 13 2.60 -8.05 2.71
N PHE A 14 2.29 -9.34 2.65
CA PHE A 14 2.00 -10.04 1.39
C PHE A 14 0.76 -9.45 0.70
N ILE A 15 -0.32 -9.22 1.45
CA ILE A 15 -1.54 -8.60 0.93
C ILE A 15 -1.26 -7.15 0.48
N GLY A 16 -0.49 -6.38 1.25
CA GLY A 16 -0.11 -5.02 0.88
C GLY A 16 0.68 -4.97 -0.43
N ALA A 17 1.68 -5.83 -0.58
CA ALA A 17 2.46 -5.95 -1.80
C ALA A 17 1.59 -6.42 -2.99
N PHE A 18 0.68 -7.37 -2.77
CA PHE A 18 -0.24 -7.84 -3.80
C PHE A 18 -1.17 -6.75 -4.32
N ILE A 19 -1.73 -5.93 -3.43
CA ILE A 19 -2.61 -4.80 -3.82
C ILE A 19 -1.84 -3.81 -4.70
N ILE A 20 -0.61 -3.46 -4.33
CA ILE A 20 0.22 -2.55 -5.11
C ILE A 20 0.42 -3.08 -6.53
N VAL A 21 0.77 -4.36 -6.66
CA VAL A 21 0.98 -5.01 -7.97
C VAL A 21 -0.31 -5.03 -8.79
N VAL A 22 -1.45 -5.35 -8.19
CA VAL A 22 -2.76 -5.35 -8.87
C VAL A 22 -3.11 -3.95 -9.38
N VAL A 23 -2.88 -2.91 -8.57
CA VAL A 23 -3.12 -1.52 -8.97
C VAL A 23 -2.20 -1.13 -10.12
N GLU A 24 -0.90 -1.42 -10.03
CA GLU A 24 0.06 -1.11 -11.08
C GLU A 24 -0.33 -1.75 -12.42
N ASN A 25 -0.72 -3.03 -12.39
CA ASN A 25 -1.20 -3.74 -13.59
C ASN A 25 -2.54 -3.19 -14.09
N GLY A 26 -3.47 -2.84 -13.20
CA GLY A 26 -4.74 -2.22 -13.59
C GLY A 26 -4.56 -0.86 -14.28
N LEU A 27 -3.67 -0.01 -13.74
CA LEU A 27 -3.31 1.27 -14.37
C LEU A 27 -2.58 1.04 -15.69
N ALA A 28 -1.83 -0.06 -15.82
CA ALA A 28 -1.20 -0.40 -17.09
C ALA A 28 -2.17 -0.82 -18.17
N LEU A 29 -3.19 -1.61 -17.83
CA LEU A 29 -4.28 -1.96 -18.74
C LEU A 29 -5.14 -0.74 -19.10
N ALA A 30 -5.22 0.25 -18.21
CA ALA A 30 -5.86 1.53 -18.49
C ALA A 30 -5.05 2.44 -19.44
N GLY A 31 -3.87 2.02 -19.90
CA GLY A 31 -3.05 2.75 -20.86
C GLY A 31 -2.29 3.94 -20.28
N LEU A 32 -2.15 4.03 -18.95
CA LEU A 32 -1.35 5.07 -18.31
C LEU A 32 0.13 4.84 -18.58
N ASP A 33 0.86 5.92 -18.82
CA ASP A 33 2.31 5.86 -18.97
C ASP A 33 3.03 5.58 -17.63
N GLN A 34 4.25 5.04 -17.70
CA GLN A 34 5.04 4.60 -16.55
C GLN A 34 5.20 5.69 -15.49
N ALA A 35 5.45 6.94 -15.92
CA ALA A 35 5.62 8.07 -15.01
C ALA A 35 4.37 8.30 -14.15
N TYR A 36 3.18 8.27 -14.77
CA TYR A 36 1.92 8.45 -14.08
C TYR A 36 1.53 7.25 -13.20
N ARG A 37 1.87 6.03 -13.63
CA ARG A 37 1.66 4.81 -12.81
C ARG A 37 2.45 4.87 -11.50
N VAL A 38 3.73 5.19 -11.57
CA VAL A 38 4.59 5.29 -10.38
C VAL A 38 4.09 6.39 -9.43
N LEU A 39 3.70 7.55 -9.98
CA LEU A 39 3.10 8.64 -9.20
C LEU A 39 1.80 8.20 -8.51
N ALA A 40 0.88 7.58 -9.24
CA ALA A 40 -0.41 7.16 -8.72
C ALA A 40 -0.27 6.11 -7.62
N VAL A 41 0.60 5.11 -7.81
CA VAL A 41 0.90 4.10 -6.79
C VAL A 41 1.50 4.74 -5.55
N GLY A 42 2.46 5.67 -5.70
CA GLY A 42 3.07 6.39 -4.58
C GLY A 42 2.05 7.20 -3.77
N ILE A 43 1.19 7.96 -4.45
CA ILE A 43 0.12 8.72 -3.81
C ILE A 43 -0.84 7.78 -3.06
N LEU A 44 -1.25 6.68 -3.70
CA LEU A 44 -2.14 5.70 -3.08
C LEU A 44 -1.54 5.13 -1.79
N VAL A 45 -0.26 4.74 -1.81
CA VAL A 45 0.42 4.20 -0.62
C VAL A 45 0.47 5.23 0.51
N ILE A 46 0.82 6.48 0.20
CA ILE A 46 0.87 7.56 1.20
C ILE A 46 -0.52 7.76 1.82
N LEU A 47 -1.58 7.84 1.00
CA LEU A 47 -2.96 8.00 1.48
C LEU A 47 -3.40 6.80 2.32
N ALA A 48 -3.11 5.58 1.87
CA ALA A 48 -3.45 4.36 2.59
C ALA A 48 -2.82 4.35 3.99
N VAL A 49 -1.51 4.68 4.08
CA VAL A 49 -0.80 4.77 5.36
C VAL A 49 -1.34 5.91 6.21
N ALA A 50 -1.58 7.09 5.63
CA ALA A 50 -2.10 8.24 6.38
C ALA A 50 -3.47 7.94 7.01
N VAL A 51 -4.39 7.34 6.25
CA VAL A 51 -5.71 6.91 6.72
C VAL A 51 -5.58 5.84 7.80
N ASP A 52 -4.74 4.84 7.58
CA ASP A 52 -4.49 3.74 8.54
C ASP A 52 -3.91 4.26 9.88
N GLN A 53 -2.97 5.21 9.83
CA GLN A 53 -2.45 5.87 11.03
C GLN A 53 -3.53 6.70 11.75
N TRP A 54 -4.36 7.42 10.99
CA TRP A 54 -5.44 8.22 11.57
C TRP A 54 -6.49 7.35 12.28
N ILE A 55 -6.94 6.27 11.64
CA ILE A 55 -7.88 5.32 12.22
C ILE A 55 -7.31 4.69 13.50
N ARG A 56 -6.03 4.32 13.50
CA ARG A 56 -5.36 3.80 14.70
C ARG A 56 -5.30 4.81 15.84
N LYS A 57 -5.06 6.08 15.53
CA LYS A 57 -5.02 7.16 16.52
C LYS A 57 -6.39 7.40 17.16
N VAL A 58 -7.47 7.32 16.40
CA VAL A 58 -8.84 7.53 16.90
C VAL A 58 -9.33 6.36 17.76
N LYS A 59 -8.81 5.15 17.53
CA LYS A 59 -9.18 3.95 18.29
C LYS A 59 -8.38 3.76 19.59
N SER A 60 -7.41 4.63 19.86
CA SER A 60 -6.61 4.68 21.09
C SER A 60 -7.13 5.75 22.04
#